data_AF-A0A5J6IFT1-F1
#
_entry.id   AF-A0A5J6IFT1-F1
#
_cell.length_a   1.000
_cell.length_b   1.000
_cell.length_c   1.000
_cell.angle_alpha   90.00
_cell.angle_beta   90.00
_cell.angle_gamma   90.00
#
_symmetry.space_group_name_H-M   'P 1'
#
loop_
_entity.id
_entity.type
_entity.pdbx_description
1 polymer ?
#
loop_
_entity_poly.entity_id
_entity_poly.type
_entity_poly.pdbx_seq_one_letter_code
_entity_poly.pdbx_strand_id
1 'polypeptide(L)'
;MFGRFGRRGAGGQGDRDAAAEKAFERGQREFSAGRYAAAASVFREVVTLAPDSPNSQFLLGASLFNSGDSRGAVDPLRACLAMRPDHAAAHFALGMSLGRLDEFDDAAEHIAKAASLGDRQALDMLPNIGADYCRTCGRAARFGQIDDQDADIVIGTIGGGWTCADCRTVLCGPCISGGRAGPFVRACPDCGGRMLVLTK
;
A
#
# COMPACT_ATOMS: atom_id res chain seq x y z
N MET A 1 13.71 -7.45 -58.32
CA MET A 1 14.17 -6.61 -57.19
C MET A 1 13.56 -7.19 -55.92
N PHE A 2 14.37 -7.80 -55.06
CA PHE A 2 13.93 -8.53 -53.86
C PHE A 2 13.53 -7.55 -52.74
N GLY A 3 12.39 -7.78 -52.09
CA GLY A 3 11.94 -7.05 -50.91
C GLY A 3 11.33 -8.01 -49.89
N ARG A 4 12.19 -8.59 -49.06
CA ARG A 4 11.90 -9.58 -48.01
C ARG A 4 11.17 -8.89 -46.85
N PHE A 5 9.84 -8.94 -46.82
CA PHE A 5 9.07 -8.54 -45.63
C PHE A 5 9.08 -9.66 -44.60
N GLY A 6 9.91 -9.45 -43.56
CA GLY A 6 10.02 -10.35 -42.42
C GLY A 6 8.72 -10.42 -41.63
N ARG A 7 8.08 -11.59 -41.62
CA ARG A 7 7.15 -12.00 -40.56
C ARG A 7 7.88 -11.93 -39.23
N ARG A 8 7.64 -10.90 -38.43
CA ARG A 8 8.00 -10.87 -37.01
C ARG A 8 6.78 -11.29 -36.18
N GLY A 9 6.89 -12.41 -35.48
CA GLY A 9 6.58 -12.43 -34.05
C GLY A 9 5.26 -12.98 -33.51
N ALA A 10 4.27 -13.39 -34.32
CA ALA A 10 2.98 -13.83 -33.77
C ALA A 10 3.07 -15.17 -32.99
N GLY A 11 3.92 -16.12 -33.43
CA GLY A 11 4.09 -17.40 -32.72
C GLY A 11 4.84 -17.29 -31.39
N GLY A 12 5.85 -16.42 -31.33
CA GLY A 12 6.69 -16.30 -30.13
C GLY A 12 6.05 -15.57 -28.95
N GLN A 13 5.02 -14.76 -29.16
CA GLN A 13 4.27 -14.16 -28.04
C GLN A 13 3.27 -15.15 -27.46
N GLY A 14 2.49 -15.83 -28.29
CA GLY A 14 1.55 -16.86 -27.82
C GLY A 14 2.23 -18.02 -27.08
N ASP A 15 3.41 -18.45 -27.54
CA ASP A 15 4.19 -19.48 -26.84
C ASP A 15 4.74 -18.97 -25.49
N ARG A 16 5.11 -17.69 -25.40
CA ARG A 16 5.56 -17.05 -24.14
C ARG A 16 4.41 -16.87 -23.15
N ASP A 17 3.23 -16.52 -23.63
CA ASP A 17 2.04 -16.34 -22.81
C ASP A 17 1.56 -17.69 -22.25
N ALA A 18 1.53 -18.74 -23.08
CA ALA A 18 1.21 -20.10 -22.64
C ALA A 18 2.26 -20.65 -21.64
N ALA A 19 3.55 -20.35 -21.85
CA ALA A 19 4.60 -20.70 -20.90
C ALA A 19 4.45 -19.93 -19.58
N ALA A 20 4.06 -18.65 -19.64
CA ALA A 20 3.81 -17.82 -18.47
C ALA A 20 2.62 -18.34 -17.65
N GLU A 21 1.53 -18.75 -18.30
CA GLU A 21 0.35 -19.32 -17.64
C GLU A 21 0.68 -20.64 -16.93
N LYS A 22 1.37 -21.56 -17.60
CA LYS A 22 1.82 -22.82 -16.98
C LYS A 22 2.76 -22.58 -15.80
N ALA A 23 3.67 -21.61 -15.92
CA ALA A 23 4.55 -21.21 -14.83
C ALA A 23 3.75 -20.57 -13.68
N PHE A 24 2.75 -19.75 -13.99
CA PHE A 24 1.88 -19.10 -13.01
C PHE A 24 1.12 -20.13 -12.16
N GLU A 25 0.52 -21.14 -12.79
CA GLU A 25 -0.12 -22.25 -12.07
C GLU A 25 0.87 -23.01 -11.17
N ARG A 26 2.10 -23.24 -11.64
CA ARG A 26 3.14 -23.88 -10.82
C ARG A 26 3.50 -23.01 -9.62
N GLY A 27 3.65 -21.70 -9.81
CA GLY A 27 3.93 -20.75 -8.75
C GLY A 27 2.82 -20.73 -7.70
N GLN A 28 1.56 -20.74 -8.13
CA GLN A 28 0.41 -20.82 -7.23
C GLN A 28 0.41 -22.12 -6.41
N ARG A 29 0.70 -23.28 -7.02
CA ARG A 29 0.79 -24.54 -6.29
C ARG A 29 1.88 -24.52 -5.21
N GLU A 30 3.05 -23.97 -5.54
CA GLU A 30 4.13 -23.81 -4.56
C GLU A 30 3.75 -22.84 -3.43
N PHE A 31 3.06 -21.74 -3.76
CA PHE A 31 2.57 -20.78 -2.79
C PHE A 31 1.55 -21.39 -1.83
N SER A 32 0.54 -22.10 -2.36
CA SER A 32 -0.48 -22.79 -1.57
C SER A 32 0.10 -23.94 -0.73
N ALA A 33 1.23 -24.53 -1.16
CA ALA A 33 1.96 -25.53 -0.39
C ALA A 33 2.86 -24.93 0.70
N GLY A 34 2.88 -23.60 0.86
CA GLY A 34 3.75 -22.90 1.82
C GLY A 34 5.24 -22.89 1.42
N ARG A 35 5.58 -23.35 0.21
CA ARG A 35 6.96 -23.39 -0.30
C ARG A 35 7.33 -22.06 -0.95
N TYR A 36 7.33 -21.00 -0.14
CA TYR A 36 7.42 -19.62 -0.62
C TYR A 36 8.70 -19.30 -1.40
N ALA A 37 9.85 -19.87 -1.02
CA ALA A 37 11.09 -19.69 -1.76
C ALA A 37 11.02 -20.31 -3.17
N ALA A 38 10.40 -21.49 -3.29
CA ALA A 38 10.16 -22.13 -4.58
C ALA A 38 9.15 -21.32 -5.40
N ALA A 39 8.06 -20.87 -4.79
CA ALA A 39 7.07 -20.00 -5.42
C ALA A 39 7.70 -18.72 -5.96
N ALA A 40 8.55 -18.05 -5.19
CA ALA A 40 9.28 -16.86 -5.62
C ALA A 40 10.15 -17.14 -6.86
N SER A 41 10.86 -18.28 -6.90
CA SER A 41 11.63 -18.66 -8.09
C SER A 41 10.75 -18.81 -9.32
N VAL A 42 9.59 -19.45 -9.19
CA VAL A 42 8.66 -19.62 -10.30
C VAL A 42 8.05 -18.28 -10.73
N PHE A 43 7.64 -17.43 -9.78
CA PHE A 43 7.09 -16.12 -10.12
C PHE A 43 8.12 -15.18 -10.74
N ARG A 44 9.43 -15.33 -10.46
CA ARG A 44 10.49 -14.63 -11.23
C ARG A 44 10.48 -15.01 -12.71
N GLU A 45 10.28 -16.29 -13.02
CA GLU A 45 10.11 -16.74 -14.42
C GLU A 45 8.86 -16.10 -15.04
N VAL A 46 7.75 -16.08 -14.31
CA VAL A 46 6.49 -15.49 -14.79
C VAL A 46 6.65 -14.00 -15.10
N VAL A 47 7.22 -13.19 -14.20
CA VAL A 47 7.39 -11.74 -14.45
C VAL A 47 8.39 -11.45 -15.57
N THR A 48 9.29 -12.39 -15.87
CA THR A 48 10.18 -12.27 -17.03
C THR A 48 9.43 -12.48 -18.34
N LEU A 49 8.44 -13.39 -18.36
CA LEU A 49 7.62 -13.68 -19.52
C LEU A 49 6.47 -12.69 -19.71
N ALA A 50 5.90 -12.20 -18.60
CA ALA A 50 4.77 -11.29 -18.54
C ALA A 50 5.00 -10.20 -17.46
N PRO A 51 5.81 -9.17 -17.76
CA PRO A 51 6.20 -8.14 -16.78
C PRO A 51 5.04 -7.24 -16.35
N ASP A 52 4.04 -7.06 -17.21
CA ASP A 52 2.93 -6.11 -17.05
C ASP A 52 1.72 -6.71 -16.30
N SER A 53 1.95 -7.78 -15.53
CA SER A 53 0.90 -8.41 -14.72
C SER A 53 1.00 -7.96 -13.25
N PRO A 54 0.07 -7.13 -12.74
CA PRO A 54 0.08 -6.72 -11.34
C PRO A 54 -0.08 -7.90 -10.38
N ASN A 55 -0.83 -8.93 -10.78
CA ASN A 55 -1.00 -10.13 -9.97
C ASN A 55 0.29 -10.95 -9.87
N SER A 56 1.05 -11.07 -10.96
CA SER A 56 2.34 -11.78 -10.95
C SER A 56 3.38 -11.04 -10.11
N GLN A 57 3.43 -9.71 -10.22
CA GLN A 57 4.30 -8.87 -9.39
C GLN A 57 3.93 -8.98 -7.90
N PHE A 58 2.64 -8.94 -7.57
CA PHE A 58 2.16 -9.15 -6.19
C PHE A 58 2.56 -10.54 -5.66
N LEU A 59 2.30 -11.60 -6.41
CA LEU A 59 2.60 -12.97 -5.98
C LEU A 59 4.11 -13.21 -5.81
N LEU A 60 4.95 -12.60 -6.66
CA LEU A 60 6.39 -12.60 -6.46
C LEU A 60 6.76 -11.92 -5.14
N GLY A 61 6.28 -10.69 -4.92
CA GLY A 61 6.54 -9.93 -3.69
C GLY A 61 6.05 -10.64 -2.44
N ALA A 62 4.82 -11.15 -2.46
CA ALA A 62 4.24 -11.92 -1.36
C ALA A 62 5.05 -13.21 -1.09
N SER A 63 5.51 -13.91 -2.13
CA SER A 63 6.35 -15.10 -1.97
C SER A 63 7.70 -14.75 -1.32
N LEU A 64 8.34 -13.66 -1.75
CA LEU A 64 9.61 -13.20 -1.17
C LEU A 64 9.44 -12.82 0.30
N PHE A 65 8.42 -12.02 0.63
CA PHE A 65 8.09 -11.66 2.01
C PHE A 65 7.85 -12.87 2.92
N ASN A 66 7.04 -13.84 2.47
CA ASN A 66 6.75 -15.05 3.23
C ASN A 66 7.94 -16.01 3.32
N SER A 67 8.89 -15.94 2.38
CA SER A 67 10.16 -16.68 2.45
C SER A 67 11.21 -16.03 3.36
N GLY A 68 10.94 -14.82 3.88
CA GLY A 68 11.86 -14.06 4.74
C GLY A 68 12.70 -13.03 4.00
N ASP A 69 12.68 -13.01 2.66
CA ASP A 69 13.38 -12.01 1.84
C ASP A 69 12.55 -10.72 1.72
N SER A 70 12.49 -9.97 2.82
CA SER A 70 11.75 -8.70 2.86
C SER A 70 12.37 -7.62 1.99
N ARG A 71 13.69 -7.63 1.79
CA ARG A 71 14.38 -6.70 0.88
C ARG A 71 13.98 -6.96 -0.57
N GLY A 72 14.01 -8.22 -1.02
CA GLY A 72 13.63 -8.61 -2.37
C GLY A 72 12.14 -8.40 -2.68
N ALA A 73 11.27 -8.40 -1.65
CA ALA A 73 9.84 -8.19 -1.82
C ALA A 73 9.46 -6.75 -2.23
N VAL A 74 10.29 -5.75 -1.91
CA VAL A 74 9.94 -4.33 -2.09
C VAL A 74 9.68 -3.97 -3.55
N ASP A 75 10.59 -4.33 -4.47
CA ASP A 75 10.48 -3.89 -5.88
C ASP A 75 9.27 -4.52 -6.60
N PRO A 76 9.00 -5.84 -6.51
CA PRO A 76 7.79 -6.43 -7.10
C PRO A 76 6.50 -5.83 -6.52
N LEU A 77 6.46 -5.54 -5.21
CA LEU A 77 5.28 -4.93 -4.60
C LEU A 77 5.08 -3.48 -5.08
N ARG A 78 6.15 -2.69 -5.20
CA ARG A 78 6.08 -1.35 -5.79
C ARG A 78 5.65 -1.39 -7.26
N ALA A 79 6.13 -2.36 -8.04
CA ALA A 79 5.70 -2.57 -9.43
C ALA A 79 4.20 -2.91 -9.51
N CYS A 80 3.70 -3.78 -8.62
CA CYS A 80 2.27 -4.05 -8.50
C CYS A 80 1.47 -2.77 -8.24
N LEU A 81 1.90 -1.96 -7.27
CA LEU A 81 1.22 -0.73 -6.87
C LEU A 81 1.30 0.38 -7.93
N ALA A 82 2.35 0.41 -8.74
CA ALA A 82 2.43 1.32 -9.89
C ALA A 82 1.34 1.03 -10.93
N MET A 83 0.97 -0.24 -11.10
CA MET A 83 -0.11 -0.65 -12.01
C MET A 83 -1.50 -0.65 -11.35
N ARG A 84 -1.59 -0.99 -10.06
CA ARG A 84 -2.82 -1.00 -9.26
C ARG A 84 -2.61 -0.28 -7.93
N PRO A 85 -2.76 1.06 -7.89
CA PRO A 85 -2.55 1.86 -6.69
C PRO A 85 -3.49 1.55 -5.52
N ASP A 86 -4.62 0.90 -5.78
CA ASP A 86 -5.61 0.53 -4.75
C ASP A 86 -5.58 -0.96 -4.40
N HIS A 87 -4.44 -1.63 -4.59
CA HIS A 87 -4.27 -3.04 -4.24
C HIS A 87 -3.98 -3.20 -2.74
N ALA A 88 -5.02 -3.36 -1.93
CA ALA A 88 -4.94 -3.43 -0.46
C ALA A 88 -3.88 -4.43 0.06
N ALA A 89 -3.91 -5.67 -0.44
CA ALA A 89 -2.97 -6.71 -0.01
C ALA A 89 -1.49 -6.41 -0.40
N ALA A 90 -1.26 -5.66 -1.47
CA ALA A 90 0.10 -5.29 -1.88
C ALA A 90 0.63 -4.15 -1.01
N HIS A 91 -0.22 -3.19 -0.65
CA HIS A 91 0.09 -2.20 0.38
C HIS A 91 0.42 -2.86 1.72
N PHE A 92 -0.38 -3.83 2.17
CA PHE A 92 -0.12 -4.55 3.42
C PHE A 92 1.22 -5.30 3.37
N ALA A 93 1.45 -6.10 2.33
CA ALA A 93 2.70 -6.85 2.18
C ALA A 93 3.92 -5.92 2.09
N LEU A 94 3.80 -4.75 1.45
CA LEU A 94 4.89 -3.78 1.35
C LEU A 94 5.16 -3.13 2.70
N GLY A 95 4.11 -2.71 3.41
CA GLY A 95 4.23 -2.16 4.77
C GLY A 95 4.92 -3.15 5.73
N MET A 96 4.51 -4.42 5.69
CA MET A 96 5.15 -5.47 6.49
C MET A 96 6.61 -5.73 6.10
N SER A 97 6.93 -5.64 4.80
CA SER A 97 8.30 -5.84 4.32
C SER A 97 9.20 -4.68 4.76
N LEU A 98 8.74 -3.44 4.64
CA LEU A 98 9.45 -2.23 5.08
C LEU A 98 9.65 -2.20 6.60
N GLY A 99 8.65 -2.62 7.38
CA GLY A 99 8.78 -2.73 8.83
C GLY A 99 9.85 -3.73 9.27
N ARG A 100 10.10 -4.81 8.50
CA ARG A 100 11.22 -5.74 8.75
C ARG A 100 12.59 -5.19 8.33
N LEU A 101 12.60 -4.10 7.56
CA LEU A 101 13.80 -3.39 7.12
C LEU A 101 14.05 -2.13 7.97
N ASP A 102 13.31 -1.95 9.07
CA ASP A 102 13.33 -0.76 9.93
C ASP A 102 12.95 0.56 9.21
N GLU A 103 12.29 0.48 8.06
CA GLU A 103 11.77 1.61 7.28
C GLU A 103 10.35 1.98 7.79
N PHE A 104 10.25 2.36 9.07
CA PHE A 104 8.97 2.46 9.80
C PHE A 104 8.01 3.52 9.28
N ASP A 105 8.52 4.67 8.81
CA ASP A 105 7.67 5.75 8.29
C ASP A 105 6.92 5.30 7.02
N ASP A 106 7.65 4.75 6.05
CA ASP A 106 7.07 4.22 4.81
C ASP A 106 6.17 3.00 5.11
N ALA A 107 6.57 2.16 6.07
CA ALA A 107 5.76 1.04 6.52
C ALA A 107 4.39 1.51 7.03
N ALA A 108 4.37 2.52 7.90
CA ALA A 108 3.14 3.08 8.44
C ALA A 108 2.25 3.68 7.35
N GLU A 109 2.83 4.36 6.35
CA GLU A 109 2.06 4.88 5.20
C GLU A 109 1.37 3.77 4.40
N HIS A 110 2.09 2.67 4.13
CA HIS A 110 1.54 1.54 3.39
C HIS A 110 0.51 0.73 4.19
N ILE A 111 0.72 0.52 5.50
CA ILE A 111 -0.27 -0.11 6.38
C ILE A 111 -1.53 0.75 6.48
N ALA A 112 -1.40 2.07 6.68
CA ALA A 112 -2.52 3.00 6.69
C ALA A 112 -3.33 2.98 5.39
N LYS A 113 -2.65 2.96 4.24
CA LYS A 113 -3.30 2.87 2.93
C LYS A 113 -4.03 1.53 2.76
N ALA A 114 -3.43 0.40 3.15
CA ALA A 114 -4.10 -0.90 3.15
C ALA A 114 -5.38 -0.89 4.01
N ALA A 115 -5.30 -0.35 5.23
CA ALA A 115 -6.45 -0.22 6.12
C ALA A 115 -7.56 0.65 5.53
N SER A 116 -7.20 1.77 4.88
CA SER A 116 -8.17 2.63 4.20
C SER A 116 -8.89 1.96 3.02
N LEU A 117 -8.26 0.94 2.42
CA LEU A 117 -8.81 0.12 1.35
C LEU A 117 -9.61 -1.08 1.89
N GLY A 118 -9.78 -1.19 3.21
CA GLY A 118 -10.55 -2.25 3.87
C GLY A 118 -9.76 -3.50 4.20
N ASP A 119 -8.42 -3.47 4.16
CA ASP A 119 -7.61 -4.60 4.61
C ASP A 119 -7.75 -4.79 6.12
N ARG A 120 -8.29 -5.94 6.52
CA ARG A 120 -8.55 -6.25 7.93
C ARG A 120 -7.25 -6.44 8.72
N GLN A 121 -6.23 -7.06 8.14
CA GLN A 121 -4.97 -7.28 8.84
C GLN A 121 -4.25 -5.95 9.09
N ALA A 122 -4.34 -5.03 8.14
CA ALA A 122 -3.83 -3.68 8.31
C ALA A 122 -4.58 -2.91 9.41
N LEU A 123 -5.92 -3.01 9.43
CA LEU A 123 -6.75 -2.38 10.48
C LEU A 123 -6.38 -2.88 11.89
N ASP A 124 -6.19 -4.19 12.04
CA ASP A 124 -5.80 -4.80 13.31
C ASP A 124 -4.37 -4.41 13.74
N MET A 125 -3.53 -3.98 12.79
CA MET A 125 -2.13 -3.61 13.03
C MET A 125 -1.93 -2.15 13.43
N LEU A 126 -2.82 -1.24 13.03
CA LEU A 126 -2.73 0.21 13.29
C LEU A 126 -2.42 0.57 14.76
N PRO A 127 -3.11 -0.01 15.77
CA PRO A 127 -2.83 0.32 17.17
C PRO A 127 -1.42 -0.08 17.61
N ASN A 128 -0.89 -1.19 17.08
CA ASN A 128 0.42 -1.73 17.47
C ASN A 128 1.58 -0.92 16.90
N ILE A 129 1.38 -0.30 15.74
CA ILE A 129 2.34 0.63 15.14
C ILE A 129 2.10 2.08 15.58
N GLY A 130 1.15 2.30 16.50
CA GLY A 130 0.77 3.61 17.04
C GLY A 130 0.18 4.58 16.02
N ALA A 131 -0.20 4.09 14.83
CA ALA A 131 -0.53 4.94 13.69
C ALA A 131 -2.05 4.95 13.46
N ASP A 132 -2.60 6.14 13.23
CA ASP A 132 -3.94 6.30 12.67
C ASP A 132 -3.85 6.68 11.17
N TYR A 133 -4.95 6.57 10.43
CA TYR A 133 -5.02 7.00 9.03
C TYR A 133 -6.13 8.01 8.78
N CYS A 134 -5.87 8.94 7.86
CA CYS A 134 -6.87 9.89 7.42
C CYS A 134 -7.98 9.18 6.66
N ARG A 135 -9.20 9.24 7.18
CA ARG A 135 -10.41 8.65 6.56
C ARG A 135 -10.76 9.26 5.20
N THR A 136 -10.26 10.46 4.90
CA THR A 136 -10.53 11.15 3.63
C THR A 136 -9.56 10.78 2.52
N CYS A 137 -8.26 10.70 2.79
CA CYS A 137 -7.24 10.44 1.75
C CYS A 137 -6.49 9.12 1.92
N GLY A 138 -6.76 8.37 2.99
CA GLY A 138 -6.16 7.06 3.25
C GLY A 138 -4.68 7.08 3.61
N ARG A 139 -4.09 8.26 3.87
CA ARG A 139 -2.69 8.38 4.29
C ARG A 139 -2.54 8.25 5.80
N ALA A 140 -1.39 7.75 6.26
CA ALA A 140 -1.04 7.79 7.67
C ALA A 140 -1.14 9.21 8.20
N ALA A 141 -1.75 9.36 9.38
CA ALA A 141 -1.64 10.57 10.15
C ALA A 141 -0.18 10.64 10.64
N ARG A 142 0.59 11.62 10.16
CA ARG A 142 2.05 11.66 10.38
C ARG A 142 2.38 11.82 11.86
N PHE A 143 3.24 10.96 12.38
CA PHE A 143 3.92 11.16 13.65
C PHE A 143 4.80 12.41 13.58
N GLY A 144 4.37 13.46 14.26
CA GLY A 144 5.15 14.66 14.50
C GLY A 144 4.63 15.27 15.79
N GLN A 145 5.54 15.63 16.69
CA GLN A 145 5.20 16.19 18.00
C GLN A 145 4.22 17.37 17.82
N ILE A 146 2.98 17.17 18.27
CA ILE A 146 2.00 18.24 18.35
C ILE A 146 2.30 18.95 19.67
N ASP A 147 2.69 20.22 19.58
CA ASP A 147 2.71 21.13 20.72
C ASP A 147 1.24 21.38 21.13
N ASP A 148 0.92 21.00 22.35
CA ASP A 148 -0.42 20.81 22.91
C ASP A 148 -1.10 22.11 23.38
N GLN A 149 -0.60 23.30 23.04
CA GLN A 149 -0.86 24.47 23.88
C GLN A 149 -2.02 25.39 23.52
N ASP A 150 -2.70 25.32 22.36
CA ASP A 150 -3.68 26.38 22.05
C ASP A 150 -4.88 25.95 21.18
N ALA A 151 -5.67 24.91 21.52
CA ALA A 151 -6.97 24.76 20.84
C ALA A 151 -8.02 23.91 21.56
N ASP A 152 -9.27 24.40 21.57
CA ASP A 152 -10.47 23.67 22.00
C ASP A 152 -10.87 22.49 21.08
N ILE A 153 -10.01 22.06 20.14
CA ILE A 153 -10.06 20.73 19.50
C ILE A 153 -8.62 20.24 19.20
N VAL A 154 -7.94 19.68 20.20
CA VAL A 154 -6.84 18.71 19.98
C VAL A 154 -6.89 17.69 21.12
N ILE A 155 -7.65 16.60 20.99
CA ILE A 155 -7.17 15.37 21.61
C ILE A 155 -6.22 14.76 20.59
N GLY A 156 -5.00 15.32 20.55
CA GLY A 156 -3.85 14.63 20.01
C GLY A 156 -3.56 13.48 20.95
N THR A 157 -4.26 12.36 20.80
CA THR A 157 -3.72 11.11 21.35
C THR A 157 -2.48 10.78 20.55
N ILE A 158 -1.36 10.60 21.26
CA ILE A 158 -0.10 9.97 20.87
C ILE A 158 -0.19 9.36 19.45
N GLY A 159 0.25 10.07 18.40
CA GLY A 159 0.21 9.54 17.03
C GLY A 159 -0.25 10.46 15.86
N GLY A 160 -0.31 11.79 16.02
CA GLY A 160 -0.12 12.68 14.86
C GLY A 160 -1.29 12.97 13.90
N GLY A 161 -2.56 12.81 14.32
CA GLY A 161 -3.76 13.10 13.51
C GLY A 161 -4.79 14.03 14.17
N TRP A 162 -5.63 14.69 13.36
CA TRP A 162 -6.79 15.45 13.85
C TRP A 162 -8.00 14.53 13.98
N THR A 163 -8.50 14.34 15.20
CA THR A 163 -9.61 13.42 15.46
C THR A 163 -10.87 14.19 15.78
N CYS A 164 -11.95 13.93 15.02
CA CYS A 164 -13.25 14.53 15.30
C CYS A 164 -13.75 14.09 16.69
N ALA A 165 -14.17 15.04 17.52
CA ALA A 165 -14.67 14.74 18.86
C ALA A 165 -15.97 13.92 18.84
N ASP A 166 -16.83 14.15 17.86
CA ASP A 166 -18.15 13.53 17.78
C ASP A 166 -18.10 12.08 17.29
N CYS A 167 -17.34 11.83 16.21
CA CYS A 167 -17.35 10.52 15.53
C CYS A 167 -15.97 9.84 15.46
N ARG A 168 -14.93 10.44 16.06
CA ARG A 168 -13.56 9.91 16.11
C ARG A 168 -12.91 9.72 14.74
N THR A 169 -13.45 10.33 13.69
CA THR A 169 -12.85 10.33 12.35
C THR A 169 -11.49 11.02 12.39
N VAL A 170 -10.46 10.32 11.93
CA VAL A 170 -9.11 10.86 11.83
C VAL A 170 -8.92 11.57 10.48
N LEU A 171 -8.36 12.77 10.52
CA LEU A 171 -8.07 13.63 9.38
C LEU A 171 -6.61 14.08 9.42
N CYS A 172 -5.95 14.11 8.26
CA CYS A 172 -4.62 14.72 8.15
C CYS A 172 -4.73 16.24 7.95
N GLY A 173 -3.68 16.97 8.34
CA GLY A 173 -3.58 18.43 8.20
C GLY A 173 -4.02 18.98 6.84
N PRO A 174 -3.50 18.46 5.71
CA PRO A 174 -3.94 18.90 4.38
C PRO A 174 -5.43 18.68 4.10
N CYS A 175 -6.00 17.55 4.54
CA CYS A 175 -7.41 17.23 4.32
C CYS A 175 -8.34 18.09 5.18
N ILE A 176 -7.96 18.41 6.42
CA ILE A 176 -8.77 19.24 7.31
C ILE A 176 -8.61 20.73 6.99
N SER A 177 -7.40 21.20 6.68
CA SER A 177 -7.12 22.60 6.35
C SER A 177 -7.55 23.01 4.95
N GLY A 178 -7.38 22.13 3.96
CA GLY A 178 -7.53 22.50 2.55
C GLY A 178 -6.61 23.65 2.13
N GLY A 179 -5.46 23.83 2.80
CA GLY A 179 -4.50 24.90 2.52
C GLY A 179 -4.85 26.27 3.13
N ARG A 180 -5.87 26.36 4.00
CA ARG A 180 -6.15 27.57 4.77
C ARG A 180 -5.19 27.69 5.95
N ALA A 181 -4.74 28.91 6.22
CA ALA A 181 -3.99 29.29 7.41
C ALA A 181 -4.91 30.00 8.43
N GLY A 182 -4.54 29.96 9.71
CA GLY A 182 -5.29 30.61 10.80
C GLY A 182 -6.50 29.81 11.31
N PRO A 183 -7.29 30.41 12.23
CA PRO A 183 -8.46 29.79 12.84
C PRO A 183 -9.67 29.80 11.91
N PHE A 184 -10.31 28.65 11.70
CA PHE A 184 -11.60 28.57 11.01
C PHE A 184 -12.42 27.37 11.48
N VAL A 185 -13.73 27.42 11.24
CA VAL A 185 -14.64 26.29 11.52
C VAL A 185 -14.92 25.54 10.22
N ARG A 186 -14.90 24.21 10.29
CA ARG A 186 -15.26 23.31 9.19
C ARG A 186 -16.13 22.16 9.69
N ALA A 187 -17.06 21.69 8.87
CA ALA A 187 -17.82 20.48 9.16
C ALA A 187 -16.95 19.22 8.99
N CYS A 188 -17.08 18.26 9.91
CA CYS A 188 -16.50 16.93 9.78
C CYS A 188 -17.07 16.26 8.52
N PRO A 189 -16.23 15.74 7.61
CA PRO A 189 -16.70 15.12 6.38
C PRO A 189 -17.51 13.84 6.62
N ASP A 190 -17.44 13.27 7.82
CA ASP A 190 -18.08 12.00 8.17
C ASP A 190 -19.41 12.22 8.90
N CYS A 191 -19.42 12.96 10.02
CA CYS A 191 -20.63 13.17 10.83
C CYS A 191 -21.30 14.55 10.65
N GLY A 192 -20.67 15.49 9.93
CA GLY A 192 -21.15 16.87 9.82
C GLY A 192 -20.95 17.74 11.07
N GLY A 193 -20.37 17.19 12.15
CA GLY A 193 -20.04 17.89 13.39
C GLY A 193 -19.12 19.10 13.16
N ARG A 194 -19.23 20.13 14.00
CA ARG A 194 -18.43 21.36 13.85
C ARG A 194 -17.03 21.16 14.42
N MET A 195 -16.01 21.40 13.60
CA MET A 195 -14.61 21.36 13.99
C MET A 195 -13.99 22.76 13.89
N LEU A 196 -13.50 23.31 15.00
CA LEU A 196 -12.55 24.42 15.00
C LEU A 196 -11.17 23.87 14.62
N VAL A 197 -10.58 24.42 13.56
CA VAL A 197 -9.29 24.00 13.04
C VAL A 197 -8.33 25.17 13.21
N LEU A 198 -7.21 24.91 13.89
CA LEU A 198 -6.15 25.89 14.07
C LEU A 198 -4.92 25.43 13.31
N THR A 199 -4.51 26.25 12.35
CA THR A 199 -3.31 26.01 11.55
C THR A 199 -2.33 27.14 11.80
N LYS A 200 -1.03 26.80 11.89
CA LYS A 200 0.05 27.78 11.91
C LYS A 200 0.05 28.60 10.62
#